data_AF-A0A0G2ASS0-F1
#
_entry.id   AF-A0A0G2ASS0-F1
#
_cell.length_a   1.000
_cell.length_b   1.000
_cell.length_c   1.000
_cell.angle_alpha   90.00
_cell.angle_beta   90.00
_cell.angle_gamma   90.00
#
_symmetry.space_group_name_H-M   'P 1'
#
loop_
_entity.id
_entity.type
_entity.pdbx_description
1 polymer ?
#
loop_
_entity_poly.entity_id
_entity_poly.type
_entity_poly.pdbx_seq_one_letter_code
_entity_poly.pdbx_strand_id
1 'polypeptide(L)'
;MREKHVFFYSEKEDLQAWFDRMGWTARIKSDARGDYLMVVDANLAALKTDPAIIRDLTYELAWEGRDLVATARMHYAHTKGFDWKTTRYRTYTRFFVPLGSELISAEGTLKNDKIKNTTLAPDTVDVLEEHGKTVFGMFTSIEPKSEGELVVRYRLPRSLAREVERGHYQLDLQKQPGAEANGLTLDLHFGTNLSRAVPPEEPSHFGDERYTLNTILDQDKTFVVDLSL
;
A
#
# COMPACT_ATOMS: atom_id res chain seq x y z
N MET A 1 -7.81 -19.57 -1.04
CA MET A 1 -7.03 -19.03 0.10
C MET A 1 -6.16 -17.83 -0.26
N ARG A 2 -5.68 -17.68 -1.51
CA ARG A 2 -4.77 -16.59 -1.89
C ARG A 2 -5.35 -15.17 -1.72
N GLU A 3 -6.65 -15.03 -1.92
CA GLU A 3 -7.34 -13.74 -1.75
C GLU A 3 -7.47 -13.28 -0.29
N LYS A 4 -7.12 -14.14 0.67
CA LYS A 4 -7.12 -13.80 2.10
C LYS A 4 -8.52 -13.40 2.61
N HIS A 5 -9.54 -14.21 2.33
CA HIS A 5 -10.88 -14.05 2.93
C HIS A 5 -11.14 -14.99 4.13
N VAL A 6 -10.30 -16.01 4.31
CA VAL A 6 -10.37 -16.95 5.43
C VAL A 6 -8.94 -17.21 5.92
N PHE A 7 -8.76 -17.30 7.23
CA PHE A 7 -7.47 -17.56 7.87
C PHE A 7 -7.58 -18.65 8.92
N PHE A 8 -6.44 -19.26 9.19
CA PHE A 8 -6.33 -20.30 10.18
C PHE A 8 -5.40 -19.87 11.30
N TYR A 9 -5.74 -20.31 12.51
CA TYR A 9 -4.92 -20.17 13.70
C TYR A 9 -4.90 -21.52 14.40
N SER A 10 -3.75 -21.90 14.94
CA SER A 10 -3.62 -23.05 15.83
C SER A 10 -2.73 -22.72 17.02
N GLU A 11 -3.13 -23.21 18.19
CA GLU A 11 -2.27 -23.22 19.37
C GLU A 11 -1.14 -24.26 19.27
N LYS A 12 -1.27 -25.25 18.36
CA LYS A 12 -0.21 -26.24 18.10
C LYS A 12 0.84 -25.65 17.17
N GLU A 13 2.06 -25.50 17.67
CA GLU A 13 3.18 -24.85 16.96
C GLU A 13 3.43 -25.45 15.57
N ASP A 14 3.48 -26.79 15.45
CA ASP A 14 3.73 -27.45 14.16
C ASP A 14 2.66 -27.13 13.11
N LEU A 15 1.40 -27.06 13.53
CA LEU A 15 0.27 -26.77 12.66
C LEU A 15 0.21 -25.28 12.32
N GLN A 16 0.48 -24.41 13.28
CA GLN A 16 0.61 -22.97 13.06
C GLN A 16 1.75 -22.67 12.08
N ALA A 17 2.91 -23.29 12.26
CA ALA A 17 4.05 -23.17 11.35
C ALA A 17 3.72 -23.70 9.95
N TRP A 18 2.92 -24.76 9.84
CA TRP A 18 2.41 -25.24 8.55
C TRP A 18 1.48 -24.21 7.89
N PHE A 19 0.52 -23.64 8.63
CA PHE A 19 -0.34 -22.57 8.11
C PHE A 19 0.44 -21.32 7.68
N ASP A 20 1.46 -20.94 8.46
CA ASP A 20 2.36 -19.82 8.14
C ASP A 20 3.11 -20.08 6.83
N ARG A 21 3.70 -21.28 6.65
CA ARG A 21 4.37 -21.66 5.39
C ARG A 21 3.43 -21.67 4.19
N MET A 22 2.15 -21.97 4.40
CA MET A 22 1.13 -21.95 3.36
C MET A 22 0.59 -20.53 3.09
N GLY A 23 0.96 -19.53 3.90
CA GLY A 23 0.47 -18.15 3.80
C GLY A 23 -0.98 -17.98 4.27
N TRP A 24 -1.49 -18.89 5.11
CA TRP A 24 -2.91 -18.96 5.48
C TRP A 24 -3.26 -18.21 6.78
N THR A 25 -2.30 -17.49 7.34
CA THR A 25 -2.39 -16.85 8.66
C THR A 25 -2.45 -15.33 8.56
N ALA A 26 -2.36 -14.79 7.33
CA ALA A 26 -2.40 -13.36 7.05
C ALA A 26 -1.35 -12.51 7.77
N ARG A 27 -0.30 -13.12 8.33
CA ARG A 27 0.77 -12.41 9.04
C ARG A 27 1.45 -11.41 8.11
N ILE A 28 1.81 -10.26 8.66
CA ILE A 28 2.67 -9.29 7.99
C ILE A 28 4.01 -9.98 7.69
N LYS A 29 4.51 -9.84 6.45
CA LYS A 29 5.82 -10.35 6.03
C LYS A 29 6.93 -9.58 6.76
N SER A 30 7.33 -10.04 7.94
CA SER A 30 8.41 -9.42 8.72
C SER A 30 9.79 -9.56 8.05
N ASP A 31 9.95 -10.53 7.15
CA ASP A 31 11.19 -10.92 6.48
C ASP A 31 11.32 -10.45 5.02
N ALA A 32 10.44 -9.55 4.57
CA ALA A 32 10.55 -8.92 3.26
C ALA A 32 11.95 -8.30 3.09
N ARG A 33 12.66 -8.71 2.03
CA ARG A 33 14.07 -8.35 1.80
C ARG A 33 14.23 -7.12 0.90
N GLY A 34 13.22 -6.84 0.08
CA GLY A 34 13.19 -5.69 -0.81
C GLY A 34 12.29 -4.58 -0.30
N ASP A 35 11.79 -3.78 -1.23
CA ASP A 35 10.73 -2.83 -0.98
C ASP A 35 9.43 -3.54 -0.59
N TYR A 36 8.60 -2.87 0.19
CA TYR A 36 7.40 -3.45 0.77
C TYR A 36 6.31 -2.40 0.91
N LEU A 37 5.09 -2.74 0.52
CA LEU A 37 3.93 -1.92 0.84
C LEU A 37 2.74 -2.78 1.24
N MET A 38 2.12 -2.39 2.35
CA MET A 38 0.79 -2.86 2.74
C MET A 38 0.00 -1.68 3.24
N VAL A 39 -1.17 -1.44 2.66
CA VAL A 39 -2.10 -0.39 3.10
C VAL A 39 -3.25 -1.06 3.85
N VAL A 40 -3.48 -0.64 5.09
CA VAL A 40 -4.50 -1.22 5.98
C VAL A 40 -5.46 -0.14 6.43
N ASP A 41 -6.74 -0.33 6.10
CA ASP A 41 -7.83 0.48 6.61
C ASP A 41 -8.44 -0.11 7.87
N ALA A 42 -8.61 0.75 8.88
CA ALA A 42 -9.46 0.49 10.02
C ALA A 42 -10.68 1.41 9.95
N ASN A 43 -11.82 0.86 9.54
CA ASN A 43 -13.09 1.61 9.53
C ASN A 43 -13.50 1.96 10.96
N LEU A 44 -13.59 3.26 11.25
CA LEU A 44 -13.91 3.82 12.56
C LEU A 44 -15.35 4.36 12.65
N ALA A 45 -16.19 4.07 11.65
CA ALA A 45 -17.61 4.37 11.67
C ALA A 45 -18.42 3.13 12.09
N ALA A 46 -19.57 3.33 12.75
CA ALA A 46 -20.37 2.24 13.30
C ALA A 46 -21.20 1.45 12.27
N LEU A 47 -21.30 1.94 11.01
CA LEU A 47 -22.15 1.35 9.98
C LEU A 47 -21.35 0.56 8.94
N LYS A 48 -22.07 -0.15 8.06
CA LYS A 48 -21.51 -1.03 7.03
C LYS A 48 -21.13 -0.24 5.77
N THR A 49 -20.43 0.87 5.93
CA THR A 49 -20.01 1.73 4.81
C THR A 49 -18.95 1.07 3.93
N ASP A 50 -18.14 0.16 4.47
CA ASP A 50 -16.98 -0.41 3.78
C ASP A 50 -17.26 -0.97 2.36
N PRO A 51 -18.34 -1.74 2.13
CA PRO A 51 -18.69 -2.25 0.79
C PRO A 51 -19.16 -1.17 -0.20
N ALA A 52 -19.30 0.09 0.24
CA ALA A 52 -19.63 1.22 -0.63
C ALA A 52 -18.38 1.97 -1.13
N ILE A 53 -17.19 1.56 -0.70
CA ILE A 53 -15.92 2.23 -1.00
C ILE A 53 -15.16 1.45 -2.06
N ILE A 54 -14.91 2.10 -3.20
CA ILE A 54 -13.93 1.63 -4.17
C ILE A 54 -12.58 2.19 -3.74
N ARG A 55 -11.55 1.34 -3.84
CA ARG A 55 -10.18 1.66 -3.47
C ARG A 55 -9.25 1.38 -4.62
N ASP A 56 -8.41 2.36 -4.93
CA ASP A 56 -7.39 2.26 -5.96
C ASP A 56 -6.05 2.68 -5.39
N LEU A 57 -5.06 1.79 -5.45
CA LEU A 57 -3.72 2.02 -4.96
C LEU A 57 -2.80 2.37 -6.14
N THR A 58 -2.18 3.53 -6.09
CA THR A 58 -1.07 3.89 -6.97
C THR A 58 0.22 3.86 -6.19
N TYR A 59 1.25 3.23 -6.75
CA TYR A 59 2.59 3.21 -6.20
C TYR A 59 3.59 3.72 -7.24
N GLU A 60 4.25 4.81 -6.91
CA GLU A 60 5.26 5.45 -7.74
C GLU A 60 6.63 5.36 -7.08
N LEU A 61 7.68 5.24 -7.88
CA LEU A 61 9.05 5.18 -7.42
C LEU A 61 9.96 5.99 -8.35
N ALA A 62 10.82 6.83 -7.81
CA ALA A 62 11.79 7.58 -8.61
C ALA A 62 13.06 7.92 -7.81
N TRP A 63 14.14 8.23 -8.53
CA TRP A 63 15.34 8.79 -7.93
C TRP A 63 15.21 10.30 -7.69
N GLU A 64 15.60 10.74 -6.50
CA GLU A 64 15.76 12.14 -6.15
C GLU A 64 17.19 12.38 -5.66
N GLY A 65 18.06 12.79 -6.58
CA GLY A 65 19.49 12.87 -6.33
C GLY A 65 20.09 11.49 -6.11
N ARG A 66 20.39 11.15 -4.85
CA ARG A 66 20.92 9.83 -4.45
C ARG A 66 19.90 9.00 -3.67
N ASP A 67 18.73 9.55 -3.39
CA ASP A 67 17.71 8.88 -2.60
C ASP A 67 16.70 8.24 -3.53
N LEU A 68 16.28 7.03 -3.18
CA LEU A 68 15.15 6.38 -3.84
C LEU A 68 13.88 6.76 -3.07
N VAL A 69 12.96 7.43 -3.75
CA VAL A 69 11.75 8.00 -3.15
C VAL A 69 10.53 7.30 -3.71
N ALA A 70 9.66 6.87 -2.81
CA ALA A 70 8.40 6.23 -3.13
C ALA A 70 7.23 7.15 -2.79
N THR A 71 6.19 7.12 -3.62
CA THR A 71 4.90 7.76 -3.35
C THR A 71 3.81 6.70 -3.41
N ALA A 72 3.14 6.48 -2.28
CA ALA A 72 1.95 5.61 -2.22
C ALA A 72 0.70 6.47 -2.09
N ARG A 73 -0.25 6.28 -3.00
CA ARG A 73 -1.53 6.98 -3.04
C ARG A 73 -2.67 5.98 -2.94
N MET A 74 -3.48 6.10 -1.91
CA MET A 74 -4.73 5.36 -1.79
C MET A 74 -5.89 6.31 -2.10
N HIS A 75 -6.57 6.08 -3.22
CA HIS A 75 -7.81 6.77 -3.59
C HIS A 75 -9.01 6.02 -3.04
N TYR A 76 -10.02 6.78 -2.60
CA TYR A 76 -11.28 6.29 -2.07
C TYR A 76 -12.44 6.94 -2.82
N ALA A 77 -13.27 6.15 -3.47
CA ALA A 77 -14.53 6.63 -4.04
C ALA A 77 -15.73 6.11 -3.24
N HIS A 78 -16.47 7.02 -2.60
CA HIS A 78 -17.69 6.66 -1.87
C HIS A 78 -18.90 6.63 -2.81
N THR A 79 -19.25 5.43 -3.27
CA THR A 79 -20.25 5.24 -4.35
C THR A 79 -21.70 5.43 -3.92
N LYS A 80 -22.03 5.28 -2.64
CA LYS A 80 -23.41 5.37 -2.11
C LYS A 80 -23.70 6.71 -1.43
N GLY A 81 -24.99 6.98 -1.20
CA GLY A 81 -25.46 8.13 -0.41
C GLY A 81 -25.65 7.77 1.06
N PHE A 82 -26.15 8.71 1.86
CA PHE A 82 -26.60 8.41 3.22
C PHE A 82 -27.83 7.49 3.19
N ASP A 83 -27.76 6.38 3.91
CA ASP A 83 -28.89 5.49 4.16
C ASP A 83 -28.78 4.82 5.53
N TRP A 84 -29.69 3.89 5.83
CA TRP A 84 -29.72 3.20 7.12
C TRP A 84 -28.49 2.29 7.38
N LYS A 85 -27.70 1.95 6.35
CA LYS A 85 -26.46 1.15 6.43
C LYS A 85 -25.19 1.94 6.12
N THR A 86 -25.31 3.11 5.53
CA THR A 86 -24.20 3.83 4.90
C THR A 86 -24.14 5.26 5.44
N THR A 87 -23.00 5.60 6.00
CA THR A 87 -22.63 6.95 6.41
C THR A 87 -21.25 7.29 5.86
N ARG A 88 -20.71 8.46 6.22
CA ARG A 88 -19.33 8.88 5.95
C ARG A 88 -18.35 7.74 6.21
N TYR A 89 -17.45 7.50 5.26
CA TYR A 89 -16.37 6.55 5.46
C TYR A 89 -15.29 7.20 6.28
N ARG A 90 -15.17 6.78 7.54
CA ARG A 90 -14.11 7.23 8.44
C ARG A 90 -13.12 6.10 8.58
N THR A 91 -11.88 6.34 8.20
CA THR A 91 -10.83 5.32 8.30
C THR A 91 -9.60 5.90 8.97
N TYR A 92 -8.94 5.06 9.76
CA TYR A 92 -7.54 5.25 10.10
C TYR A 92 -6.74 4.29 9.23
N THR A 93 -6.06 4.84 8.23
CA THR A 93 -5.28 4.10 7.25
C THR A 93 -3.84 4.06 7.69
N ARG A 94 -3.23 2.87 7.63
CA ARG A 94 -1.81 2.64 7.91
C ARG A 94 -1.09 2.19 6.65
N PHE A 95 -0.01 2.86 6.30
CA PHE A 95 0.92 2.45 5.26
C PHE A 95 2.12 1.77 5.93
N PHE A 96 2.21 0.45 5.82
CA PHE A 96 3.37 -0.31 6.25
C PHE A 96 4.39 -0.33 5.12
N VAL A 97 5.58 0.17 5.39
CA VAL A 97 6.68 0.34 4.43
C VAL A 97 7.97 -0.27 5.00
N PRO A 98 9.07 -0.37 4.23
CA PRO A 98 10.31 -0.95 4.76
C PRO A 98 10.77 -0.25 6.05
N LEU A 99 11.34 -1.03 6.97
CA LEU A 99 11.89 -0.49 8.20
C LEU A 99 13.00 0.52 7.88
N GLY A 100 12.95 1.68 8.51
CA GLY A 100 13.91 2.77 8.27
C GLY A 100 13.54 3.68 7.10
N SER A 101 12.37 3.49 6.47
CA SER A 101 11.81 4.51 5.57
C SER A 101 11.52 5.81 6.32
N GLU A 102 11.79 6.94 5.69
CA GLU A 102 11.62 8.27 6.28
C GLU A 102 10.52 9.04 5.56
N LEU A 103 9.51 9.48 6.30
CA LEU A 103 8.42 10.29 5.73
C LEU A 103 8.95 11.63 5.21
N ILE A 104 8.62 11.97 3.97
CA ILE A 104 8.95 13.27 3.35
C ILE A 104 7.73 14.20 3.41
N SER A 105 6.56 13.72 2.98
CA SER A 105 5.31 14.47 3.02
C SER A 105 4.11 13.54 3.06
N ALA A 106 2.98 14.07 3.52
CA ALA A 106 1.70 13.39 3.48
C ALA A 106 0.57 14.36 3.16
N GLU A 107 -0.44 13.87 2.45
CA GLU A 107 -1.61 14.64 2.02
C GLU A 107 -2.91 13.86 2.30
N GLY A 108 -4.01 14.60 2.47
CA GLY A 108 -5.35 14.03 2.68
C GLY A 108 -5.69 13.63 4.12
N THR A 109 -4.75 13.79 5.06
CA THR A 109 -5.00 13.60 6.49
C THR A 109 -6.01 14.63 6.98
N LEU A 110 -6.81 14.28 7.98
CA LEU A 110 -7.80 15.17 8.58
C LEU A 110 -7.80 15.04 10.10
N LYS A 111 -8.00 16.14 10.83
CA LYS A 111 -8.17 16.09 12.30
C LYS A 111 -9.44 15.37 12.73
N ASN A 112 -10.46 15.41 11.88
CA ASN A 112 -11.73 14.74 12.08
C ASN A 112 -12.58 14.74 10.80
N ASP A 113 -13.79 14.16 10.90
CA ASP A 113 -14.81 14.27 9.86
C ASP A 113 -15.32 15.71 9.69
N LYS A 114 -16.00 15.97 8.57
CA LYS A 114 -16.50 17.31 8.20
C LYS A 114 -17.44 17.93 9.23
N ILE A 115 -18.09 17.15 10.09
CA ILE A 115 -18.95 17.65 11.15
C ILE A 115 -18.12 18.30 12.26
N LYS A 116 -17.02 17.64 12.66
CA LYS A 116 -16.15 18.10 13.75
C LYS A 116 -14.95 18.92 13.27
N ASN A 117 -14.68 18.91 11.97
CA ASN A 117 -13.58 19.60 11.31
C ASN A 117 -14.11 20.27 10.03
N THR A 118 -14.93 21.33 10.18
CA THR A 118 -15.62 21.99 9.06
C THR A 118 -14.69 22.65 8.05
N THR A 119 -13.47 23.02 8.48
CA THR A 119 -12.42 23.58 7.63
C THR A 119 -11.61 22.50 6.89
N LEU A 120 -11.84 21.22 7.19
CA LEU A 120 -11.05 20.10 6.69
C LEU A 120 -9.54 20.29 6.95
N ALA A 121 -9.20 20.82 8.13
CA ALA A 121 -7.81 21.01 8.50
C ALA A 121 -7.07 19.67 8.58
N PRO A 122 -5.83 19.59 8.06
CA PRO A 122 -5.04 18.38 8.12
C PRO A 122 -4.58 18.05 9.53
N ASP A 123 -4.29 16.77 9.77
CA ASP A 123 -3.69 16.28 11.00
C ASP A 123 -2.25 15.82 10.80
N THR A 124 -1.54 15.60 11.91
CA THR A 124 -0.21 15.00 11.88
C THR A 124 -0.27 13.53 11.50
N VAL A 125 0.78 13.04 10.86
CA VAL A 125 0.97 11.62 10.57
C VAL A 125 1.61 10.95 11.78
N ASP A 126 1.03 9.83 12.21
CA ASP A 126 1.67 8.98 13.21
C ASP A 126 2.76 8.16 12.53
N VAL A 127 3.99 8.23 13.05
CA VAL A 127 5.12 7.42 12.56
C VAL A 127 5.53 6.46 13.66
N LEU A 128 5.44 5.17 13.38
CA LEU A 128 5.64 4.12 14.37
C LEU A 128 6.33 2.90 13.75
N GLU A 129 6.82 2.01 14.60
CA GLU A 129 7.41 0.73 14.20
C GLU A 129 6.49 -0.41 14.63
N GLU A 130 6.02 -1.21 13.68
CA GLU A 130 5.20 -2.40 13.93
C GLU A 130 5.69 -3.54 13.05
N HIS A 131 5.85 -4.74 13.62
CA HIS A 131 6.17 -5.96 12.87
C HIS A 131 7.42 -5.85 11.95
N GLY A 132 8.43 -5.08 12.36
CA GLY A 132 9.64 -4.84 11.58
C GLY A 132 9.38 -4.00 10.32
N LYS A 133 8.47 -3.03 10.42
CA LYS A 133 8.12 -2.07 9.36
C LYS A 133 8.03 -0.68 9.97
N THR A 134 8.39 0.34 9.19
CA THR A 134 7.95 1.69 9.49
C THR A 134 6.49 1.82 9.06
N VAL A 135 5.67 2.48 9.87
CA VAL A 135 4.25 2.67 9.62
C VAL A 135 3.90 4.13 9.64
N PHE A 136 3.20 4.59 8.59
CA PHE A 136 2.59 5.92 8.53
C PHE A 136 1.08 5.78 8.73
N GLY A 137 0.60 6.21 9.91
CA GLY A 137 -0.80 6.16 10.32
C GLY A 137 -1.50 7.50 10.15
N MET A 138 -2.67 7.49 9.51
CA MET A 138 -3.38 8.71 9.14
C MET A 138 -4.90 8.53 9.22
N PHE A 139 -5.60 9.52 9.77
CA PHE A 139 -7.06 9.58 9.71
C PHE A 139 -7.53 10.34 8.47
N THR A 140 -8.59 9.84 7.82
CA THR A 140 -9.37 10.61 6.84
C THR A 140 -10.86 10.27 6.91
N SER A 141 -11.67 11.06 6.22
CA SER A 141 -13.12 10.91 6.15
C SER A 141 -13.65 11.28 4.77
N ILE A 142 -14.35 10.34 4.11
CA ILE A 142 -14.95 10.54 2.79
C ILE A 142 -16.47 10.66 2.93
N GLU A 143 -17.02 11.77 2.45
CA GLU A 143 -18.47 11.99 2.41
C GLU A 143 -19.14 11.06 1.37
N PRO A 144 -20.41 10.68 1.59
CA PRO A 144 -21.18 9.97 0.57
C PRO A 144 -21.23 10.71 -0.75
N LYS A 145 -21.10 9.97 -1.87
CA LYS A 145 -21.03 10.52 -3.24
C LYS A 145 -19.84 11.47 -3.46
N SER A 146 -18.80 11.34 -2.66
CA SER A 146 -17.54 12.08 -2.83
C SER A 146 -16.37 11.11 -2.94
N GLU A 147 -15.24 11.67 -3.32
CA GLU A 147 -13.96 10.98 -3.36
C GLU A 147 -12.93 11.74 -2.52
N GLY A 148 -11.87 11.05 -2.17
CA GLY A 148 -10.70 11.62 -1.53
C GLY A 148 -9.57 10.63 -1.54
N GLU A 149 -8.44 11.03 -1.02
CA GLU A 149 -7.22 10.26 -1.14
C GLU A 149 -6.30 10.50 0.04
N LEU A 150 -5.44 9.53 0.27
CA LEU A 150 -4.31 9.63 1.17
C LEU A 150 -3.04 9.40 0.37
N VAL A 151 -2.10 10.33 0.49
CA VAL A 151 -0.81 10.25 -0.20
C VAL A 151 0.28 10.29 0.86
N VAL A 152 1.22 9.34 0.79
CA VAL A 152 2.47 9.38 1.55
C VAL A 152 3.64 9.32 0.58
N ARG A 153 4.55 10.27 0.72
CA ARG A 153 5.82 10.28 0.00
C ARG A 153 6.95 10.10 1.00
N TYR A 154 7.84 9.17 0.74
CA TYR A 154 8.85 8.75 1.70
C TYR A 154 10.14 8.29 1.01
N ARG A 155 11.25 8.48 1.71
CA ARG A 155 12.57 7.97 1.31
C ARG A 155 12.67 6.51 1.73
N LEU A 156 13.07 5.65 0.81
CA LEU A 156 13.37 4.25 1.08
C LEU A 156 14.75 4.10 1.75
N PRO A 157 14.97 3.04 2.55
CA PRO A 157 16.27 2.74 3.13
C PRO A 157 17.38 2.67 2.08
N ARG A 158 18.58 3.19 2.41
CA ARG A 158 19.74 3.20 1.50
C ARG A 158 20.16 1.80 1.03
N SER A 159 19.82 0.74 1.77
CA SER A 159 20.02 -0.64 1.33
C SER A 159 19.27 -0.95 0.03
N LEU A 160 18.03 -0.50 -0.11
CA LEU A 160 17.22 -0.71 -1.32
C LEU A 160 17.75 0.10 -2.50
N ALA A 161 18.13 1.36 -2.27
CA ALA A 161 18.82 2.15 -3.29
C ALA A 161 20.07 1.44 -3.83
N ARG A 162 20.86 0.78 -2.95
CA ARG A 162 22.03 -0.01 -3.38
C ARG A 162 21.68 -1.27 -4.15
N GLU A 163 20.51 -1.87 -3.91
CA GLU A 163 20.04 -3.01 -4.71
C GLU A 163 19.72 -2.54 -6.14
N VAL A 164 19.02 -1.40 -6.27
CA VAL A 164 18.74 -0.78 -7.57
C VAL A 164 20.05 -0.43 -8.29
N GLU A 165 21.03 0.17 -7.60
CA GLU A 165 22.36 0.45 -8.15
C GLU A 165 23.13 -0.83 -8.59
N ARG A 166 22.77 -2.00 -8.05
CA ARG A 166 23.29 -3.32 -8.46
C ARG A 166 22.44 -4.00 -9.53
N GLY A 167 21.44 -3.29 -10.05
CA GLY A 167 20.61 -3.73 -11.15
C GLY A 167 19.44 -4.62 -10.74
N HIS A 168 19.01 -4.58 -9.47
CA HIS A 168 17.90 -5.40 -8.99
C HIS A 168 16.96 -4.63 -8.07
N TYR A 169 15.66 -4.82 -8.26
CA TYR A 169 14.63 -4.27 -7.39
C TYR A 169 13.51 -5.30 -7.20
N GLN A 170 13.05 -5.44 -5.96
CA GLN A 170 11.87 -6.23 -5.62
C GLN A 170 10.90 -5.40 -4.79
N LEU A 171 9.63 -5.39 -5.17
CA LEU A 171 8.52 -4.83 -4.40
C LEU A 171 7.57 -5.95 -3.98
N ASP A 172 7.39 -6.13 -2.68
CA ASP A 172 6.37 -6.98 -2.09
C ASP A 172 5.13 -6.15 -1.69
N LEU A 173 4.05 -6.29 -2.46
CA LEU A 173 2.75 -5.69 -2.15
C LEU A 173 1.86 -6.71 -1.44
N GLN A 174 1.63 -6.49 -0.14
CA GLN A 174 0.80 -7.37 0.67
C GLN A 174 -0.63 -6.82 0.77
N LYS A 175 -1.61 -7.64 0.37
CA LYS A 175 -3.03 -7.27 0.42
C LYS A 175 -3.54 -7.27 1.86
N GLN A 176 -4.42 -6.33 2.18
CA GLN A 176 -5.17 -6.34 3.43
C GLN A 176 -6.03 -7.61 3.55
N PRO A 177 -5.85 -8.41 4.61
CA PRO A 177 -6.73 -9.52 4.97
C PRO A 177 -8.21 -9.10 5.02
N GLY A 178 -9.10 -9.84 4.36
CA GLY A 178 -10.54 -9.62 4.38
C GLY A 178 -11.06 -8.46 3.51
N ALA A 179 -10.19 -7.62 2.97
CA ALA A 179 -10.60 -6.57 2.02
C ALA A 179 -11.00 -7.17 0.67
N GLU A 180 -11.82 -6.45 -0.10
CA GLU A 180 -12.09 -6.76 -1.50
C GLU A 180 -10.83 -6.51 -2.37
N ALA A 181 -10.89 -6.88 -3.65
CA ALA A 181 -9.83 -6.54 -4.60
C ALA A 181 -9.84 -5.03 -4.89
N ASN A 182 -8.65 -4.42 -4.83
CA ASN A 182 -8.45 -3.01 -5.14
C ASN A 182 -7.80 -2.86 -6.52
N GLY A 183 -8.02 -1.73 -7.21
CA GLY A 183 -7.17 -1.38 -8.34
C GLY A 183 -5.72 -1.16 -7.88
N LEU A 184 -4.76 -1.49 -8.75
CA LEU A 184 -3.34 -1.30 -8.51
C LEU A 184 -2.67 -0.73 -9.76
N THR A 185 -2.05 0.43 -9.61
CA THR A 185 -1.20 1.05 -10.64
C THR A 185 0.22 1.17 -10.11
N LEU A 186 1.19 0.64 -10.87
CA LEU A 186 2.62 0.76 -10.60
C LEU A 186 3.25 1.66 -11.65
N ASP A 187 4.14 2.53 -11.18
CA ASP A 187 4.89 3.46 -12.00
C ASP A 187 6.29 3.67 -11.39
N LEU A 188 7.24 2.83 -11.80
CA LEU A 188 8.56 2.78 -11.20
C LEU A 188 9.63 3.25 -12.18
N HIS A 189 10.20 4.42 -11.94
CA HIS A 189 11.26 5.01 -12.76
C HIS A 189 12.64 4.79 -12.13
N PHE A 190 13.47 3.99 -12.78
CA PHE A 190 14.78 3.59 -12.26
C PHE A 190 15.95 4.42 -12.81
N GLY A 191 15.70 5.28 -13.80
CA GLY A 191 16.74 6.07 -14.47
C GLY A 191 17.78 5.22 -15.22
N THR A 192 17.48 3.96 -15.49
CA THR A 192 18.32 3.00 -16.22
C THR A 192 17.41 1.98 -16.89
N ASN A 193 17.75 1.58 -18.11
CA ASN A 193 16.91 0.69 -18.91
C ASN A 193 16.68 -0.65 -18.24
N LEU A 194 15.45 -1.13 -18.25
CA LEU A 194 15.07 -2.42 -17.72
C LEU A 194 15.59 -3.55 -18.62
N SER A 195 16.16 -4.59 -18.01
CA SER A 195 16.53 -5.82 -18.72
C SER A 195 15.46 -6.90 -18.58
N ARG A 196 14.71 -6.89 -17.47
CA ARG A 196 13.61 -7.81 -17.19
C ARG A 196 12.64 -7.24 -16.16
N ALA A 197 11.35 -7.54 -16.31
CA ALA A 197 10.35 -7.32 -15.28
C ALA A 197 9.44 -8.54 -15.11
N VAL A 198 9.05 -8.83 -13.87
CA VAL A 198 8.13 -9.91 -13.51
C VAL A 198 7.10 -9.38 -12.50
N PRO A 199 5.79 -9.41 -12.83
CA PRO A 199 5.21 -9.72 -14.14
C PRO A 199 5.69 -8.76 -15.24
N PRO A 200 5.65 -9.16 -16.52
CA PRO A 200 6.01 -8.27 -17.62
C PRO A 200 4.97 -7.15 -17.76
N GLU A 201 5.43 -5.97 -18.18
CA GLU A 201 4.58 -4.87 -18.64
C GLU A 201 4.14 -5.07 -20.11
N GLU A 202 3.47 -4.07 -20.69
CA GLU A 202 3.12 -4.10 -22.11
C GLU A 202 4.39 -4.06 -22.99
N PRO A 203 4.49 -4.89 -24.06
CA PRO A 203 5.70 -4.98 -24.87
C PRO A 203 6.19 -3.65 -25.48
N SER A 204 5.31 -2.66 -25.63
CA SER A 204 5.66 -1.32 -26.11
C SER A 204 6.54 -0.52 -25.14
N HIS A 205 6.62 -0.92 -23.87
CA HIS A 205 7.44 -0.28 -22.84
C HIS A 205 8.76 -1.02 -22.57
N PHE A 206 8.99 -2.18 -23.20
CA PHE A 206 10.18 -2.96 -22.93
C PHE A 206 11.48 -2.24 -23.28
N GLY A 207 12.42 -2.26 -22.33
CA GLY A 207 13.76 -1.70 -22.49
C GLY A 207 13.85 -0.19 -22.30
N ASP A 208 12.77 0.47 -21.87
CA ASP A 208 12.83 1.83 -21.34
C ASP A 208 13.28 1.84 -19.87
N GLU A 209 13.30 3.01 -19.21
CA GLU A 209 13.76 3.18 -17.83
C GLU A 209 12.64 3.01 -16.78
N ARG A 210 11.42 2.67 -17.20
CA ARG A 210 10.20 2.82 -16.42
C ARG A 210 9.34 1.55 -16.46
N TYR A 211 9.19 0.90 -15.31
CA TYR A 211 8.21 -0.17 -15.17
C TYR A 211 6.81 0.39 -14.95
N THR A 212 5.87 0.11 -15.84
CA THR A 212 4.46 0.51 -15.68
C THR A 212 3.52 -0.68 -15.72
N LEU A 213 2.60 -0.75 -14.76
CA LEU A 213 1.63 -1.84 -14.72
C LEU A 213 0.30 -1.40 -14.11
N ASN A 214 -0.79 -1.69 -14.81
CA ASN A 214 -2.15 -1.63 -14.26
C ASN A 214 -2.66 -3.05 -14.01
N THR A 215 -3.05 -3.34 -12.77
CA THR A 215 -3.54 -4.66 -12.35
C THR A 215 -4.51 -4.52 -11.17
N ILE A 216 -4.89 -5.63 -10.54
CA ILE A 216 -5.76 -5.67 -9.37
C ILE A 216 -5.02 -6.27 -8.18
N LEU A 217 -5.04 -5.64 -7.01
CA LEU A 217 -4.49 -6.20 -5.77
C LEU A 217 -5.51 -7.13 -5.11
N ASP A 218 -5.67 -8.32 -5.68
CA ASP A 218 -6.58 -9.39 -5.25
C ASP A 218 -5.93 -10.41 -4.31
N GLN A 219 -4.61 -10.49 -4.31
CA GLN A 219 -3.77 -11.34 -3.45
C GLN A 219 -2.44 -10.61 -3.17
N ASP A 220 -1.59 -11.19 -2.31
CA ASP A 220 -0.20 -10.70 -2.20
C ASP A 220 0.52 -10.84 -3.54
N LYS A 221 1.24 -9.79 -3.94
CA LYS A 221 2.00 -9.77 -5.19
C LYS A 221 3.44 -9.39 -4.92
N THR A 222 4.31 -9.91 -5.77
CA THR A 222 5.72 -9.58 -5.79
C THR A 222 6.06 -9.13 -7.20
N PHE A 223 6.71 -7.98 -7.30
CA PHE A 223 7.18 -7.39 -8.55
C PHE A 223 8.70 -7.37 -8.51
N VAL A 224 9.34 -7.92 -9.53
CA VAL A 224 10.79 -7.99 -9.65
C VAL A 224 11.20 -7.27 -10.92
N VAL A 225 12.13 -6.34 -10.81
CA VAL A 225 12.70 -5.59 -11.93
C VAL A 225 14.22 -5.75 -11.89
N ASP A 226 14.77 -6.28 -12.98
CA ASP A 226 16.21 -6.32 -13.22
C ASP A 226 16.56 -5.20 -14.22
N LEU A 227 17.63 -4.46 -13.95
CA LEU A 227 18.10 -3.35 -14.77
C LEU A 227 19.30 -3.76 -15.63
N SER A 228 19.53 -3.03 -16.71
CA SER A 228 20.71 -3.19 -17.56
C SER A 228 21.89 -2.51 -16.88
N LEU A 229 22.89 -3.29 -16.48
CA LEU A 229 24.15 -2.80 -15.89
C LEU A 229 25.14 -2.33 -16.95
#